data_AF-A0A933G1M5-F1
#
_entry.id   AF-A0A933G1M5-F1
#
_cell.length_a   1.000
_cell.length_b   1.000
_cell.length_c   1.000
_cell.angle_alpha   90.00
_cell.angle_beta   90.00
_cell.angle_gamma   90.00
#
_symmetry.space_group_name_H-M   'P 1'
#
loop_
_entity.id
_entity.type
_entity.pdbx_description
1 polymer ?
#
loop_
_entity_poly.entity_id
_entity_poly.type
_entity_poly.pdbx_seq_one_letter_code
_entity_poly.pdbx_strand_id
1 'polypeptide(L)'
;MAKTSRALPRPFSYHWGSGQIVEEASYTAQHHEPSIQLLEYEDGEAAGGWSVRFCFYSPAGRFQRSPLVVGDDELAGLRAALKRTPRLRKLLGKLIDGR
;
A
#
# COMPACT_ATOMS: atom_id res chain seq x y z
N MET A 1 -21.21 -1.78 -7.14
CA MET A 1 -20.63 -3.09 -6.78
C MET A 1 -19.29 -2.84 -6.12
N ALA A 2 -19.14 -3.25 -4.86
CA ALA A 2 -17.91 -3.06 -4.08
C ALA A 2 -16.76 -3.80 -4.77
N LYS A 3 -15.73 -3.05 -5.16
CA LYS A 3 -14.63 -3.60 -5.93
C LYS A 3 -13.75 -4.44 -5.01
N THR A 4 -13.52 -5.67 -5.43
CA THR A 4 -12.80 -6.73 -4.72
C THR A 4 -11.53 -6.20 -4.06
N SER A 5 -11.43 -6.36 -2.74
CA SER A 5 -10.15 -6.28 -2.04
C SER A 5 -9.17 -7.20 -2.76
N ARG A 6 -8.06 -6.65 -3.25
CA ARG A 6 -7.04 -7.43 -3.96
C ARG A 6 -6.54 -8.54 -3.02
N ALA A 7 -6.46 -9.76 -3.54
CA ALA A 7 -5.99 -10.89 -2.74
C ALA A 7 -4.56 -10.63 -2.25
N LEU A 8 -4.30 -11.00 -1.00
CA LEU A 8 -2.99 -10.98 -0.36
C LEU A 8 -2.66 -12.39 0.15
N PRO A 9 -1.39 -12.83 0.10
CA PRO A 9 -0.27 -12.13 -0.51
C PRO A 9 -0.37 -12.11 -2.05
N ARG A 10 0.35 -11.18 -2.69
CA ARG A 10 0.49 -11.17 -4.16
C ARG A 10 1.87 -10.68 -4.59
N PRO A 11 2.42 -11.20 -5.70
CA PRO A 11 3.80 -10.92 -6.06
C PRO A 11 4.02 -9.47 -6.53
N PHE A 12 5.23 -8.98 -6.31
CA PHE A 12 5.79 -7.81 -6.98
C PHE A 12 7.22 -8.13 -7.45
N SER A 13 7.70 -7.38 -8.44
CA SER A 13 9.07 -7.48 -8.93
C SER A 13 9.59 -6.10 -9.32
N TYR A 14 10.78 -5.78 -8.83
CA TYR A 14 11.59 -4.62 -9.22
C TYR A 14 12.96 -5.10 -9.70
N HIS A 15 13.72 -4.21 -10.35
CA HIS A 15 15.05 -4.55 -10.82
C HIS A 15 16.08 -4.79 -9.71
N TRP A 16 15.80 -4.34 -8.48
CA TRP A 16 16.65 -4.52 -7.28
C TRP A 16 16.13 -5.61 -6.31
N GLY A 17 15.01 -6.27 -6.62
CA GLY A 17 14.46 -7.31 -5.76
C GLY A 17 12.99 -7.61 -6.03
N SER A 18 12.52 -8.73 -5.48
CA SER A 18 11.14 -9.21 -5.64
C SER A 18 10.60 -9.82 -4.34
N GLY A 19 9.29 -10.06 -4.29
CA GLY A 19 8.65 -10.69 -3.13
C GLY A 19 7.14 -10.49 -3.13
N GLN A 20 6.55 -10.34 -1.95
CA GLN A 20 5.10 -10.30 -1.76
C GLN A 20 4.60 -8.95 -1.22
N ILE A 21 3.44 -8.53 -1.69
CA ILE A 21 2.60 -7.54 -1.03
C ILE A 21 1.82 -8.28 0.05
N VAL A 22 2.09 -8.00 1.32
CA VAL A 22 1.58 -8.79 2.45
C VAL A 22 0.54 -8.06 3.30
N GLU A 23 0.49 -6.73 3.21
CA GLU A 23 -0.59 -5.90 3.75
C GLU A 23 -0.90 -4.77 2.76
N GLU A 24 -2.18 -4.40 2.66
CA GLU A 24 -2.64 -3.28 1.83
C GLU A 24 -3.77 -2.54 2.55
N ALA A 25 -3.60 -1.23 2.73
CA ALA A 25 -4.65 -0.33 3.18
C ALA A 25 -5.11 0.50 1.99
N SER A 26 -6.36 0.31 1.58
CA SER A 26 -6.97 1.02 0.45
C SER A 26 -8.26 1.71 0.87
N TYR A 27 -8.52 2.87 0.27
CA TYR A 27 -9.76 3.61 0.39
C TYR A 27 -10.32 3.87 -1.01
N THR A 28 -11.63 3.81 -1.20
CA THR A 28 -12.25 4.11 -2.51
C THR A 28 -12.74 5.55 -2.50
N ALA A 29 -12.01 6.44 -3.17
CA ALA A 29 -12.41 7.82 -3.38
C ALA A 29 -13.18 7.98 -4.70
N GLN A 30 -13.62 9.20 -4.99
CA GLN A 30 -14.41 9.50 -6.20
C GLN A 30 -13.66 9.19 -7.50
N HIS A 31 -12.37 9.54 -7.56
CA HIS A 31 -11.60 9.51 -8.80
C HIS A 31 -10.52 8.44 -8.86
N HIS A 32 -10.10 7.92 -7.71
CA HIS A 32 -9.08 6.90 -7.62
C HIS A 32 -9.23 6.10 -6.32
N GLU A 33 -8.46 5.04 -6.21
CA GLU A 33 -8.37 4.24 -4.99
C GLU A 33 -6.95 4.39 -4.44
N PRO A 34 -6.72 5.31 -3.48
CA PRO A 34 -5.41 5.41 -2.85
C PRO A 34 -5.12 4.15 -2.04
N SER A 35 -3.88 3.68 -2.14
CA SER A 35 -3.43 2.42 -1.54
C SER A 35 -2.03 2.57 -0.95
N ILE A 36 -1.86 2.07 0.28
CA ILE A 36 -0.57 1.93 0.93
C ILE A 36 -0.29 0.44 1.11
N GLN A 37 0.84 -0.03 0.58
CA GLN A 37 1.20 -1.44 0.53
C GLN A 37 2.46 -1.72 1.33
N LEU A 38 2.47 -2.83 2.07
CA LEU A 38 3.66 -3.40 2.68
C LEU A 38 4.25 -4.44 1.74
N LEU A 39 5.47 -4.18 1.27
CA LEU A 39 6.26 -5.06 0.44
C LEU A 39 7.24 -5.84 1.32
N GLU A 40 7.20 -7.17 1.24
CA GLU A 40 8.13 -8.08 1.87
C GLU A 40 9.02 -8.71 0.80
N TYR A 41 10.32 -8.43 0.86
CA TYR A 41 11.28 -8.88 -0.15
C TYR A 41 11.78 -10.29 0.16
N GLU A 42 11.70 -11.16 -0.82
CA GLU A 42 12.12 -12.57 -0.77
C GLU A 42 13.43 -12.80 -1.52
N ASP A 43 13.79 -11.91 -2.46
CA ASP A 43 14.97 -12.03 -3.32
C ASP A 43 15.57 -10.66 -3.70
N GLY A 44 16.83 -10.67 -4.16
CA GLY A 44 17.61 -9.49 -4.56
C GLY A 44 18.35 -8.81 -3.41
N GLU A 45 18.93 -7.64 -3.67
CA GLU A 45 19.72 -6.87 -2.71
C GLU A 45 18.91 -6.46 -1.46
N ALA A 46 17.58 -6.34 -1.61
CA ALA A 46 16.67 -5.98 -0.54
C ALA A 46 16.06 -7.17 0.21
N ALA A 47 16.46 -8.42 -0.09
CA ALA A 47 15.90 -9.63 0.51
C ALA A 47 15.93 -9.58 2.06
N GLY A 48 14.83 -10.03 2.69
CA GLY A 48 14.63 -9.95 4.14
C GLY A 48 14.22 -8.56 4.66
N GLY A 49 14.19 -7.56 3.78
CA GLY A 49 13.73 -6.21 4.09
C GLY A 49 12.25 -5.99 3.82
N TRP A 50 11.75 -4.86 4.33
CA TRP A 50 10.41 -4.35 4.04
C TRP A 50 10.45 -2.98 3.37
N SER A 51 9.46 -2.67 2.55
CA SER A 51 9.23 -1.33 2.03
C SER A 51 7.76 -0.95 2.10
N VAL A 52 7.50 0.34 2.26
CA VAL A 52 6.15 0.90 2.17
C VAL A 52 5.99 1.55 0.80
N ARG A 53 5.02 1.08 0.01
CA ARG A 53 4.68 1.66 -1.29
C ARG A 53 3.41 2.48 -1.19
N PHE A 54 3.50 3.74 -1.57
CA PHE A 54 2.37 4.64 -1.80
C PHE A 54 1.99 4.58 -3.28
N CYS A 55 0.75 4.22 -3.58
CA CYS A 55 0.28 4.07 -4.94
C CYS A 55 -1.22 4.28 -5.02
N PHE A 56 -1.77 4.22 -6.23
CA PHE A 56 -3.21 4.24 -6.41
C PHE A 56 -3.64 3.39 -7.60
N TYR A 57 -4.93 3.08 -7.61
CA TYR A 57 -5.58 2.42 -8.72
C TYR A 57 -6.64 3.34 -9.32
N SER A 58 -6.85 3.22 -10.62
CA SER A 58 -8.01 3.87 -11.25
C SER A 58 -9.32 3.24 -10.75
N PRO A 59 -10.48 3.89 -10.96
CA PRO A 59 -11.77 3.29 -10.67
C PRO A 59 -12.00 1.98 -11.44
N ALA A 60 -11.28 1.78 -12.56
CA ALA A 60 -11.23 0.54 -13.35
C ALA A 60 -10.29 -0.54 -12.75
N GLY A 61 -9.61 -0.26 -11.63
CA GLY A 61 -8.79 -1.22 -10.88
C GLY A 61 -7.38 -1.37 -11.45
N ARG A 62 -6.96 -0.47 -12.34
CA ARG A 62 -5.62 -0.50 -12.96
C ARG A 62 -4.62 0.24 -12.09
N PHE A 63 -3.49 -0.39 -11.81
CA PHE A 63 -2.38 0.24 -11.09
C PHE A 63 -1.85 1.44 -11.85
N GLN A 64 -1.63 2.56 -11.15
CA GLN A 64 -1.12 3.80 -11.72
C GLN A 64 0.30 4.06 -11.21
N ARG A 65 1.17 4.58 -12.10
CA ARG A 65 2.59 4.84 -11.81
C ARG A 65 2.89 6.31 -11.48
N SER A 66 1.89 7.17 -11.56
CA SER A 66 2.00 8.57 -11.16
C SER A 66 2.14 8.68 -9.63
N PRO A 67 2.58 9.84 -9.11
CA PRO A 67 2.58 10.09 -7.67
C PRO A 67 1.18 9.88 -7.08
N LEU A 68 1.12 9.26 -5.90
CA LEU A 68 -0.10 9.28 -5.10
C LEU A 68 -0.28 10.70 -4.52
N VAL A 69 -1.42 11.31 -4.77
CA VAL A 69 -1.84 12.58 -4.17
C VAL A 69 -3.12 12.30 -3.39
N VAL A 70 -3.17 12.74 -2.13
CA VAL A 70 -4.30 12.50 -1.24
C VAL A 70 -4.83 13.80 -0.63
N GLY A 71 -6.16 13.93 -0.60
CA GLY A 71 -6.88 14.96 0.12
C GLY A 71 -7.15 14.61 1.58
N ASP A 72 -7.67 15.57 2.36
CA ASP A 72 -7.94 15.41 3.79
C ASP A 72 -9.04 14.37 4.09
N ASP A 73 -10.06 14.32 3.24
CA ASP A 73 -11.13 13.32 3.26
C ASP A 73 -10.59 11.90 3.00
N GLU A 74 -9.70 11.76 2.03
CA GLU A 74 -9.05 10.49 1.69
C GLU A 74 -8.10 10.01 2.82
N LEU A 75 -7.44 10.94 3.53
CA LEU A 75 -6.61 10.62 4.68
C LEU A 75 -7.41 9.95 5.81
N ALA A 76 -8.63 10.43 6.09
CA ALA A 76 -9.49 9.79 7.09
C ALA A 76 -9.85 8.35 6.69
N GLY A 77 -10.13 8.12 5.41
CA GLY A 77 -10.40 6.80 4.84
C GLY A 77 -9.21 5.85 4.96
N LEU A 78 -8.02 6.30 4.56
CA LEU A 78 -6.77 5.54 4.68
C LEU A 78 -6.44 5.24 6.14
N ARG A 79 -6.62 6.20 7.06
CA ARG A 79 -6.41 6.01 8.50
C ARG A 79 -7.30 4.90 9.07
N ALA A 80 -8.55 4.81 8.60
CA ALA A 80 -9.46 3.73 8.98
C ALA A 80 -9.00 2.38 8.39
N ALA A 81 -8.61 2.34 7.12
CA ALA A 81 -8.10 1.13 6.46
C ALA A 81 -6.84 0.58 7.14
N LEU A 82 -5.92 1.45 7.57
CA LEU A 82 -4.68 1.10 8.25
C LEU A 82 -4.88 0.37 9.58
N LYS A 83 -6.08 0.41 10.18
CA LYS A 83 -6.38 -0.37 11.40
C LYS A 83 -6.33 -1.88 11.18
N ARG A 84 -6.51 -2.34 9.92
CA ARG A 84 -6.47 -3.76 9.54
C ARG A 84 -5.10 -4.23 9.06
N THR A 85 -4.10 -3.34 9.06
CA THR A 85 -2.74 -3.60 8.55
C THR A 85 -1.72 -3.29 9.66
N PRO A 86 -1.61 -4.13 10.70
CA PRO A 86 -0.86 -3.80 11.91
C PRO A 86 0.63 -3.59 11.66
N ARG A 87 1.26 -4.38 10.77
CA ARG A 87 2.69 -4.21 10.45
C ARG A 87 2.93 -2.92 9.67
N LEU A 88 2.10 -2.66 8.66
CA LEU A 88 2.17 -1.43 7.88
C LEU A 88 1.94 -0.19 8.75
N ARG A 89 0.93 -0.23 9.62
CA ARG A 89 0.62 0.87 10.55
C ARG A 89 1.78 1.14 11.50
N LYS A 90 2.45 0.10 12.00
CA LYS A 90 3.63 0.24 12.86
C LYS A 90 4.79 0.91 12.11
N LEU A 91 5.06 0.55 10.87
CA LEU A 91 6.11 1.17 10.06
C LEU A 91 5.83 2.66 9.77
N LEU A 92 4.58 3.00 9.43
CA LEU A 92 4.18 4.40 9.25
C LEU A 92 4.27 5.19 10.58
N GLY A 93 3.98 4.56 11.71
CA GLY A 93 4.17 5.16 13.04
C GLY A 93 5.61 5.60 13.28
N LYS A 94 6.60 4.81 12.85
CA LYS A 94 8.02 5.21 12.94
C LYS A 94 8.34 6.50 12.17
N LEU A 95 7.66 6.72 11.04
CA LEU A 95 7.86 7.91 10.19
C LEU A 95 7.26 9.17 10.83
N ILE A 96 6.12 9.05 11.49
CA ILE A 96 5.35 10.21 12.01
C ILE A 96 5.66 10.48 13.49
N ASP A 97 5.76 9.43 14.30
CA ASP A 97 5.84 9.54 15.76
C ASP A 97 7.28 9.47 16.29
N GLY A 98 8.27 9.19 15.43
CA GLY A 98 9.70 9.14 15.77
C GLY A 98 10.07 8.09 16.84
N ARG A 99 9.20 7.11 17.10
CA ARG A 99 9.37 6.03 18.08
C ARG A 99 9.33 4.65 17.43
#